data_AF-A0A0S4IEK2-F1
#
_entry.id   AF-A0A0S4IEK2-F1
#
_cell.length_a   1.000
_cell.length_b   1.000
_cell.length_c   1.000
_cell.angle_alpha   90.00
_cell.angle_beta   90.00
_cell.angle_gamma   90.00
#
_symmetry.space_group_name_H-M   'P 1'
#
loop_
_entity.id
_entity.type
_entity.pdbx_description
1 polymer ?
#
loop_
_entity_poly.entity_id
_entity_poly.type
_entity_poly.pdbx_seq_one_letter_code
_entity_poly.pdbx_strand_id
1 'polypeptide(L)'
;MLDTPHLLAELRSNLRELLTHDLTNPDQDPHLSGVMFFCVTDEQSRQLIERIELLASEAFFDVRGRAITHHMKAVAQEGVLIKRCRSAPADETRIRIILSGKGYITVSMARS
;
A
#
# COMPACT_ATOMS: atom_id res chain seq x y z
N MET A 1 -11.26 -9.84 12.98
CA MET A 1 -10.58 -9.90 11.68
C MET A 1 -11.66 -9.94 10.63
N LEU A 2 -11.54 -9.12 9.57
CA LEU A 2 -12.45 -9.19 8.44
C LEU A 2 -12.17 -10.48 7.67
N ASP A 3 -13.22 -11.10 7.12
CA ASP A 3 -13.00 -12.17 6.16
C ASP A 3 -12.30 -11.61 4.92
N THR A 4 -11.39 -12.41 4.34
CA THR A 4 -10.50 -11.99 3.25
C THR A 4 -11.19 -11.24 2.10
N PRO A 5 -12.39 -11.64 1.62
CA PRO A 5 -13.07 -10.90 0.55
C PRO A 5 -13.42 -9.45 0.95
N HIS A 6 -13.83 -9.21 2.20
CA HIS A 6 -14.13 -7.88 2.70
C HIS A 6 -12.87 -7.03 2.86
N LEU A 7 -11.79 -7.63 3.37
CA LEU A 7 -10.49 -6.97 3.48
C LEU A 7 -9.98 -6.47 2.12
N LEU A 8 -10.05 -7.30 1.07
CA LEU A 8 -9.61 -6.93 -0.28
C LEU A 8 -10.52 -5.86 -0.90
N ALA A 9 -11.83 -5.94 -0.67
CA ALA A 9 -12.78 -4.95 -1.16
C ALA A 9 -12.56 -3.58 -0.50
N GLU A 10 -12.34 -3.56 0.82
CA GLU A 10 -12.06 -2.35 1.57
C GLU A 10 -10.74 -1.72 1.12
N LEU A 11 -9.66 -2.51 1.00
CA LEU A 11 -8.38 -2.03 0.49
C LEU A 11 -8.51 -1.42 -0.91
N ARG A 12 -9.24 -2.10 -1.80
CA ARG A 12 -9.52 -1.61 -3.17
C ARG A 12 -10.32 -0.30 -3.17
N SER A 13 -11.26 -0.15 -2.23
CA SER A 13 -12.04 1.09 -2.07
C SER A 13 -11.17 2.26 -1.62
N ASN A 14 -10.38 2.07 -0.55
CA ASN A 14 -9.48 3.09 -0.03
C ASN A 14 -8.44 3.52 -1.08
N LEU A 15 -7.89 2.57 -1.86
CA LEU A 15 -6.97 2.90 -2.96
C LEU A 15 -7.62 3.73 -4.06
N ARG A 16 -8.92 3.54 -4.31
CA ARG A 16 -9.66 4.36 -5.29
C ARG A 16 -9.87 5.77 -4.76
N GLU A 17 -10.24 5.88 -3.49
CA GLU A 17 -10.39 7.17 -2.81
C GLU A 17 -9.05 7.93 -2.84
N LEU A 18 -7.94 7.28 -2.50
CA LEU A 18 -6.63 7.94 -2.50
C LEU A 18 -6.20 8.40 -3.90
N LEU A 19 -6.62 7.71 -4.96
CA LEU A 19 -6.42 8.16 -6.34
C LEU A 19 -7.19 9.44 -6.69
N THR A 20 -8.29 9.74 -6.00
CA THR A 20 -9.07 10.97 -6.20
C THR A 20 -8.56 12.15 -5.37
N HIS A 21 -7.73 11.91 -4.37
CA HIS A 21 -7.13 12.95 -3.54
C HIS A 21 -6.04 13.73 -4.28
N ASP A 22 -5.97 15.04 -4.06
CA ASP A 22 -4.86 15.85 -4.55
C ASP A 22 -3.67 15.77 -3.57
N LEU A 23 -2.77 14.82 -3.81
CA LEU A 23 -1.61 14.59 -2.98
C LEU A 23 -0.48 15.52 -3.44
N THR A 24 -0.20 16.56 -2.66
CA THR A 24 0.96 17.43 -2.90
C THR A 24 2.11 16.99 -2.01
N ASN A 25 3.17 16.43 -2.62
CA ASN A 25 4.43 16.20 -1.92
C ASN A 25 5.49 17.26 -2.31
N PRO A 26 5.82 18.23 -1.42
CA PRO A 26 6.80 19.27 -1.71
C PRO A 26 8.26 18.78 -1.75
N ASP A 27 8.58 17.61 -1.18
CA ASP A 27 9.96 17.09 -1.18
C ASP A 27 10.30 16.23 -2.41
N GLN A 28 9.34 16.06 -3.33
CA GLN A 28 9.43 15.21 -4.52
C GLN A 28 9.74 13.73 -4.24
N ASP A 29 9.67 13.29 -2.99
CA ASP A 29 9.78 11.88 -2.63
C ASP A 29 8.53 11.13 -3.13
N PRO A 30 8.67 10.13 -4.00
CA PRO A 30 7.53 9.32 -4.42
C PRO A 30 6.95 8.44 -3.30
N HIS A 31 7.55 8.37 -2.11
CA HIS A 31 7.10 7.55 -0.99
C HIS A 31 6.02 8.24 -0.13
N LEU A 32 4.78 7.78 -0.24
CA LEU A 32 3.61 8.42 0.36
C LEU A 32 3.43 8.16 1.87
N SER A 33 4.31 7.41 2.50
CA SER A 33 4.37 7.27 3.97
C SER A 33 5.70 7.72 4.58
N GLY A 34 6.43 8.57 3.84
CA GLY A 34 7.60 9.24 4.39
C GLY A 34 7.22 10.25 5.49
N VAL A 35 8.08 10.41 6.50
CA VAL A 35 7.87 11.37 7.61
C VAL A 35 7.62 12.78 7.07
N MET A 36 8.39 13.21 6.07
CA MET A 36 8.28 14.54 5.48
C MET A 36 6.98 14.72 4.68
N PHE A 37 6.51 13.68 3.98
CA PHE A 37 5.19 13.69 3.34
C PHE A 37 4.07 13.88 4.37
N PHE A 38 4.14 13.22 5.53
CA PHE A 38 3.12 13.35 6.59
C PHE A 38 3.06 14.77 7.19
N CYS A 39 4.17 15.51 7.22
CA CYS A 39 4.20 16.88 7.76
C CYS A 39 3.41 17.89 6.92
N VAL A 40 3.21 17.62 5.64
CA VAL A 40 2.65 18.57 4.65
C VAL A 40 1.38 18.07 3.99
N THR A 41 1.04 16.79 4.23
CA THR A 41 -0.19 16.15 3.78
C THR A 41 -1.32 16.40 4.77
N ASP A 42 -2.52 16.63 4.23
CA ASP A 42 -3.73 16.80 5.04
C ASP A 42 -4.07 15.54 5.85
N GLU A 43 -4.83 15.74 6.92
CA GLU A 43 -5.20 14.66 7.84
C GLU A 43 -5.95 13.51 7.15
N GLN A 44 -6.86 13.83 6.23
CA GLN A 44 -7.70 12.83 5.57
C GLN A 44 -6.84 11.91 4.69
N SER A 45 -5.96 12.50 3.87
CA SER A 45 -5.01 11.74 3.05
C SER A 45 -4.07 10.90 3.91
N ARG A 46 -3.62 11.40 5.07
CA ARG A 46 -2.77 10.65 6.00
C ARG A 46 -3.47 9.42 6.57
N GLN A 47 -4.67 9.61 7.12
CA GLN A 47 -5.48 8.52 7.67
C GLN A 47 -5.81 7.46 6.62
N LEU A 48 -6.06 7.89 5.38
CA LEU A 48 -6.33 7.00 4.27
C LEU A 48 -5.10 6.14 3.91
N ILE A 49 -3.91 6.74 3.90
CA ILE A 49 -2.65 6.03 3.66
C ILE A 49 -2.36 5.04 4.78
N GLU A 50 -2.50 5.45 6.04
CA GLU A 50 -2.33 4.56 7.21
C GLU A 50 -3.30 3.36 7.15
N ARG A 51 -4.56 3.61 6.77
CA ARG A 51 -5.56 2.55 6.59
C ARG A 51 -5.16 1.59 5.48
N ILE A 52 -4.68 2.11 4.34
CA ILE A 52 -4.19 1.29 3.23
C ILE A 52 -2.99 0.44 3.66
N GLU A 53 -2.03 0.99 4.39
CA GLU A 53 -0.87 0.25 4.89
C GLU A 53 -1.27 -0.91 5.81
N LEU A 54 -2.19 -0.66 6.74
CA LEU A 54 -2.71 -1.68 7.63
C LEU A 54 -3.42 -2.80 6.85
N LEU A 55 -4.38 -2.44 5.99
CA LEU A 55 -5.15 -3.39 5.20
C LEU A 55 -4.26 -4.19 4.24
N ALA A 56 -3.29 -3.54 3.59
CA ALA A 56 -2.35 -4.20 2.69
C ALA A 56 -1.40 -5.15 3.44
N SER A 57 -0.98 -4.81 4.65
CA SER A 57 -0.16 -5.68 5.50
C SER A 57 -0.93 -6.93 5.94
N GLU A 58 -2.22 -6.79 6.25
CA GLU A 58 -3.08 -7.95 6.56
C GLU A 58 -3.41 -8.78 5.31
N ALA A 59 -3.62 -8.11 4.16
CA ALA A 59 -4.10 -8.75 2.95
C ALA A 59 -2.99 -9.45 2.15
N PHE A 60 -1.79 -8.89 2.09
CA PHE A 60 -0.79 -9.34 1.12
C PHE A 60 0.23 -10.33 1.65
N PHE A 61 0.26 -10.59 2.96
CA PHE A 61 1.22 -11.51 3.54
C PHE A 61 0.52 -12.70 4.18
N ASP A 62 1.07 -13.90 3.97
CA ASP A 62 0.68 -15.06 4.76
C ASP A 62 1.36 -15.04 6.14
N VAL A 63 1.01 -16.00 6.99
CA VAL A 63 1.55 -16.14 8.34
C VAL A 63 3.08 -16.31 8.40
N ARG A 64 3.74 -16.58 7.28
CA ARG A 64 5.20 -16.70 7.14
C ARG A 64 5.84 -15.47 6.50
N GLY A 65 5.07 -14.39 6.36
CA GLY A 65 5.52 -13.16 5.71
C GLY A 65 5.73 -13.29 4.21
N ARG A 66 5.15 -14.30 3.54
CA ARG A 66 5.26 -14.46 2.08
C ARG A 66 4.11 -13.75 1.37
N ALA A 67 4.40 -13.18 0.21
CA ALA A 67 3.40 -12.49 -0.60
C ALA A 67 2.28 -13.41 -1.13
N ILE A 68 1.02 -13.08 -0.85
CA ILE A 68 -0.17 -13.73 -1.38
C ILE A 68 -0.50 -13.14 -2.76
N THR A 69 0.05 -13.73 -3.81
CA THR A 69 0.01 -13.15 -5.17
C THR A 69 -1.41 -13.00 -5.73
N HIS A 70 -2.34 -13.88 -5.39
CA HIS A 70 -3.72 -13.78 -5.89
C HIS A 70 -4.52 -12.65 -5.22
N HIS A 71 -4.26 -12.33 -3.95
CA HIS A 71 -4.81 -11.14 -3.28
C HIS A 71 -4.30 -9.86 -3.95
N MET A 72 -2.99 -9.78 -4.22
CA MET A 72 -2.40 -8.64 -4.93
C MET A 72 -3.06 -8.40 -6.30
N LYS A 73 -3.36 -9.47 -7.04
CA LYS A 73 -4.07 -9.39 -8.33
C LYS A 73 -5.52 -8.93 -8.18
N ALA A 74 -6.22 -9.38 -7.13
CA ALA A 74 -7.61 -9.02 -6.89
C ALA A 74 -7.79 -7.53 -6.53
N VAL A 75 -6.79 -6.93 -5.89
CA VAL A 75 -6.81 -5.51 -5.51
C VAL A 75 -6.40 -4.59 -6.67
N ALA A 76 -5.63 -5.10 -7.62
CA ALA A 76 -5.20 -4.33 -8.79
C ALA A 76 -6.40 -3.71 -9.53
N GLN A 77 -6.28 -2.42 -9.85
CA GLN A 77 -7.32 -1.65 -10.54
C GLN A 77 -6.68 -0.55 -11.39
N GLU A 78 -7.47 0.11 -12.21
CA GLU A 78 -6.98 1.24 -13.00
C GLU A 78 -6.30 2.28 -12.09
N GLY A 79 -5.11 2.73 -12.51
CA GLY A 79 -4.28 3.65 -11.72
C GLY A 79 -3.52 3.02 -10.55
N VAL A 80 -3.70 1.72 -10.24
CA VAL A 80 -3.02 1.01 -9.15
C VAL A 80 -2.22 -0.19 -9.65
N LEU A 81 -0.89 -0.15 -9.47
CA LEU A 81 0.00 -1.27 -9.78
C LEU A 81 0.62 -1.84 -8.51
N ILE A 82 0.46 -3.13 -8.26
CA ILE A 82 0.98 -3.80 -7.06
C ILE A 82 2.08 -4.76 -7.45
N LYS A 83 3.29 -4.56 -6.91
CA LYS A 83 4.46 -5.38 -7.25
C LYS A 83 5.30 -5.74 -6.03
N ARG A 84 5.88 -6.94 -6.05
CA ARG A 84 6.91 -7.33 -5.08
C ARG A 84 8.24 -6.69 -5.46
N CYS A 85 8.96 -6.16 -4.48
CA CYS A 85 10.32 -5.65 -4.67
C CYS A 85 11.31 -6.81 -4.64
N ARG A 86 12.02 -7.04 -5.76
CA ARG A 86 13.03 -8.11 -5.86
C ARG A 86 14.34 -7.79 -5.16
N SER A 87 14.58 -6.52 -4.85
CA SER A 87 15.77 -6.04 -4.14
C SER A 87 15.61 -6.07 -2.61
N ALA A 88 14.53 -6.66 -2.09
CA ALA A 88 14.35 -6.81 -0.65
C ALA A 88 15.36 -7.84 -0.08
N PRO A 89 15.78 -7.67 1.18
CA PRO A 89 16.53 -8.69 1.92
C PRO A 89 15.86 -10.07 1.87
N ALA A 90 16.63 -11.16 1.95
CA ALA A 90 16.09 -12.52 1.80
C ALA A 90 15.10 -12.92 2.90
N ASP A 91 15.25 -12.30 4.07
CA ASP A 91 14.44 -12.40 5.28
C ASP A 91 13.25 -11.43 5.30
N GLU A 92 13.02 -10.67 4.23
CA GLU A 92 11.93 -9.71 4.13
C GLU A 92 11.15 -9.92 2.82
N THR A 93 9.83 -9.85 2.88
CA THR A 93 9.02 -9.62 1.68
C THR A 93 8.58 -8.17 1.67
N ARG A 94 8.94 -7.44 0.62
CA ARG A 94 8.51 -6.05 0.41
C ARG A 94 7.61 -5.92 -0.80
N ILE A 95 6.50 -5.20 -0.65
CA ILE A 95 5.50 -4.95 -1.69
C ILE A 95 5.34 -3.44 -1.85
N ARG A 96 5.33 -2.98 -3.10
CA ARG A 96 4.99 -1.60 -3.47
C ARG A 96 3.63 -1.55 -4.13
N ILE A 97 2.80 -0.63 -3.65
CA ILE A 97 1.53 -0.22 -4.26
C ILE A 97 1.80 1.12 -4.94
N ILE A 98 1.84 1.13 -6.27
CA ILE A 98 2.12 2.31 -7.07
C ILE A 98 0.80 2.93 -7.51
N LEU A 99 0.66 4.23 -7.27
CA LEU A 99 -0.47 5.05 -7.66
C LEU A 99 -0.05 5.94 -8.83
N SER A 100 -0.74 5.80 -9.95
CA SER A 100 -0.41 6.49 -11.20
C SER A 100 -0.37 8.00 -11.00
N GLY A 101 0.77 8.61 -11.28
CA GLY A 101 0.98 10.05 -11.17
C GLY A 101 1.07 10.59 -9.74
N LYS A 102 1.05 9.75 -8.71
CA LYS A 102 1.06 10.18 -7.30
C LYS A 102 2.27 9.70 -6.50
N GLY A 103 2.73 8.48 -6.74
CA GLY A 103 3.82 7.90 -5.95
C GLY A 103 3.55 6.44 -5.61
N TYR A 104 4.07 5.98 -4.47
CA TYR A 104 3.85 4.62 -4.00
C TYR A 104 3.83 4.52 -2.48
N ILE A 105 3.13 3.49 -2.00
CA ILE A 105 3.13 3.02 -0.62
C ILE A 105 3.94 1.73 -0.57
N THR A 106 4.73 1.55 0.50
CA THR A 106 5.51 0.32 0.72
C THR A 106 4.98 -0.39 1.96
N VAL A 107 4.70 -1.69 1.84
CA VAL A 107 4.48 -2.58 2.99
C VAL A 107 5.50 -3.70 2.98
N SER A 108 5.97 -4.10 4.15
CA SER A 108 7.00 -5.11 4.34
C SER A 108 6.68 -6.02 5.50
N MET A 109 7.05 -7.30 5.37
CA MET A 109 6.93 -8.27 6.44
C MET A 109 8.16 -9.17 6.50
N ALA A 110 8.66 -9.39 7.73
CA ALA A 110 9.73 -10.35 7.98
C ALA A 110 9.26 -11.78 7.68
N ARG A 111 10.18 -12.62 7.19
CA ARG A 111 9.93 -14.01 6.83
C ARG A 111 10.36 -14.96 7.95
N SER A 112 9.55 -16.00 8.18
CA SER A 112 9.80 -17.05 9.18
C SER A 112 9.75 -18.49 8.64
#